data_AF-A0AAW1HW66-F1
#
_entry.id   AF-A0AAW1HW66-F1
#
_cell.length_a   1.000
_cell.length_b   1.000
_cell.length_c   1.000
_cell.angle_alpha   90.00
_cell.angle_beta   90.00
_cell.angle_gamma   90.00
#
_symmetry.space_group_name_H-M   'P 1'
#
loop_
_entity.id
_entity.type
_entity.pdbx_description
1 polymer ?
#
loop_
_entity_poly.entity_id
_entity_poly.type
_entity_poly.pdbx_seq_one_letter_code
_entity_poly.pdbx_strand_id
1 'polypeptide(L)'
;MIQCTQLDKGQSMLDLTRTFQKYLREYSTKLLQNNLPKLESQSLGTSVQNITRDLQKISTSGLIQNFSSLLKEGEIMRFTKEEQKRICCILTTAEYCQETTKQLAEKLKEKIDPPFADQIDLSQEQDHFHSVISNCIQLLVQDLENACEPALTAMSKIQWQNIDRVGDQSPYITALTTHFKTTVPVIRDNLTNSRKYFTQFCIKFANSFILKFVRNIYKCKPINTEGAEQLLLDTHMLKTILLNLPSIASQINRQAPAPYTKVVNKGMTKAEMILKVVMTPTDNEKAFVEQYMKLLPDCQQSDFYKILDMKNVKRQEQTVLVELLRSHKPQMDKDSKDGDNS
;
A
#
# COMPACT_ATOMS: atom_id res chain seq x y z
N MET A 1 21.95 26.22 -26.80
CA MET A 1 21.16 27.44 -26.51
C MET A 1 21.92 28.70 -26.94
N ILE A 2 23.11 29.00 -26.38
CA ILE A 2 23.89 30.22 -26.69
C ILE A 2 24.12 30.44 -28.19
N GLN A 3 24.51 29.39 -28.92
CA GLN A 3 24.77 29.47 -30.36
C GLN A 3 23.49 29.67 -31.19
N CYS A 4 22.35 29.06 -30.81
CA CYS A 4 21.08 29.23 -31.52
C CYS A 4 20.51 30.64 -31.32
N THR A 5 20.60 31.18 -30.10
CA THR A 5 20.17 32.57 -29.81
C THR A 5 20.99 33.64 -30.53
N GLN A 6 22.19 33.31 -31.04
CA GLN A 6 23.03 34.21 -31.83
C GLN A 6 22.72 34.17 -33.33
N LEU A 7 22.00 33.14 -33.80
CA LEU A 7 21.75 32.91 -35.24
C LEU A 7 20.32 33.26 -35.66
N ASP A 8 19.31 32.82 -34.90
CA ASP A 8 17.88 33.05 -35.20
C ASP A 8 17.01 32.78 -33.95
N LYS A 9 16.05 33.68 -33.68
CA LYS A 9 15.15 33.63 -32.51
C LYS A 9 13.72 33.20 -32.83
N GLY A 10 13.43 32.88 -34.10
CA GLY A 10 12.13 32.37 -34.53
C GLY A 10 12.11 30.85 -34.67
N GLN A 11 12.05 30.37 -35.91
CA GLN A 11 11.81 28.95 -36.23
C GLN A 11 12.91 28.01 -35.70
N SER A 12 14.16 28.45 -35.71
CA SER A 12 15.30 27.65 -35.22
C SER A 12 15.18 27.30 -33.73
N MET A 13 14.59 28.18 -32.91
CA MET A 13 14.35 27.93 -31.49
C MET A 13 13.19 26.95 -31.26
N LEU A 14 12.18 26.95 -32.14
CA LEU A 14 11.10 25.96 -32.11
C LEU A 14 11.61 24.56 -32.48
N ASP A 15 12.46 24.44 -33.49
CA ASP A 15 13.03 23.15 -33.88
C ASP A 15 14.01 22.60 -32.83
N LEU A 16 14.74 23.49 -32.14
CA LEU A 16 15.51 23.12 -30.96
C LEU A 16 14.61 22.61 -29.84
N THR A 17 13.47 23.27 -29.59
CA THR A 17 12.47 22.83 -28.60
C THR A 17 11.95 21.43 -28.92
N ARG A 18 11.58 21.17 -30.19
CA ARG A 18 11.16 19.83 -30.65
C ARG A 18 12.25 18.78 -30.45
N THR A 19 13.50 19.16 -30.67
CA THR A 19 14.64 18.27 -30.44
C THR A 19 14.77 17.92 -28.96
N PHE A 20 14.63 18.89 -28.06
CA PHE A 20 14.61 18.64 -26.61
C PHE A 20 13.43 17.74 -26.22
N GLN A 21 12.21 18.01 -26.71
CA GLN A 21 11.04 17.19 -26.45
C GLN A 21 11.30 15.72 -26.77
N LYS A 22 11.82 15.45 -27.98
CA LYS A 22 12.15 14.09 -28.43
C LYS A 22 13.13 13.40 -27.47
N TYR A 23 14.26 14.03 -27.16
CA TYR A 23 15.29 13.38 -26.35
C TYR A 23 14.91 13.27 -24.86
N LEU A 24 14.17 14.23 -24.30
CA LEU A 24 13.64 14.12 -22.94
C LEU A 24 12.67 12.95 -22.80
N ARG A 25 11.78 12.78 -23.78
CA ARG A 25 10.86 11.63 -23.84
C ARG A 25 11.59 10.30 -24.02
N GLU A 26 12.60 10.26 -24.88
CA GLU A 26 13.41 9.04 -25.03
C GLU A 26 14.18 8.72 -23.74
N TYR A 27 14.71 9.73 -23.04
CA TYR A 27 15.40 9.55 -21.78
C TYR A 27 14.47 9.02 -20.69
N SER A 28 13.26 9.58 -20.54
CA SER A 28 12.29 9.09 -19.56
C SER A 28 11.89 7.63 -19.81
N THR A 29 11.58 7.29 -21.07
CA THR A 29 10.98 5.99 -21.41
C THR A 29 12.04 4.92 -21.64
N LYS A 30 13.02 5.19 -22.52
CA LYS A 30 14.01 4.18 -22.92
C LYS A 30 15.09 3.98 -21.88
N LEU A 31 15.46 5.03 -21.14
CA LEU A 31 16.48 4.93 -20.11
C LEU A 31 15.86 4.69 -18.74
N LEU A 32 15.14 5.66 -18.18
CA LEU A 32 14.70 5.57 -16.78
C LEU A 32 13.70 4.43 -16.58
N GLN A 33 12.61 4.40 -17.36
CA GLN A 33 11.54 3.44 -17.16
C GLN A 33 11.97 2.00 -17.48
N ASN A 34 12.73 1.77 -18.55
CA ASN A 34 13.21 0.42 -18.90
C ASN A 34 14.30 -0.11 -17.95
N ASN A 35 14.99 0.76 -17.23
CA ASN A 35 15.99 0.35 -16.24
C ASN A 35 15.40 0.13 -14.84
N LEU A 36 14.09 0.34 -14.65
CA LEU A 36 13.44 -0.04 -13.41
C LEU A 36 13.42 -1.57 -13.30
N PRO A 37 13.80 -2.12 -12.14
CA PRO A 37 13.67 -3.54 -11.90
C PRO A 37 12.19 -3.91 -11.99
N LYS A 38 11.90 -4.98 -12.72
CA LYS A 38 10.55 -5.51 -12.83
C LYS A 38 10.34 -6.49 -11.68
N LEU A 39 9.21 -6.41 -10.99
CA LEU A 39 8.70 -7.58 -10.26
C LEU A 39 8.21 -8.58 -11.32
N GLU A 40 9.14 -9.31 -11.94
CA GLU A 40 8.77 -10.38 -12.87
C GLU A 40 8.12 -11.49 -12.07
N SER A 41 6.80 -11.63 -12.19
CA SER A 41 6.16 -12.94 -12.05
C SER A 41 7.01 -13.89 -12.89
N GLN A 42 7.72 -14.85 -12.30
CA GLN A 42 8.30 -15.95 -13.04
C GLN A 42 7.12 -16.69 -13.67
N SER A 43 6.72 -16.25 -14.86
CA SER A 43 6.50 -17.16 -15.96
C SER A 43 7.78 -17.97 -16.01
N LEU A 44 7.72 -19.19 -15.47
CA LEU A 44 8.81 -20.16 -15.42
C LEU A 44 9.78 -19.92 -16.59
N GLY A 45 10.99 -19.51 -16.25
CA GLY A 45 12.09 -19.51 -17.20
C GLY A 45 12.13 -20.87 -17.89
N THR A 46 12.33 -20.83 -19.20
CA THR A 46 12.46 -21.89 -20.21
C THR A 46 13.37 -23.08 -19.84
N SER A 47 13.97 -23.11 -18.64
CA SER A 47 14.79 -24.21 -18.13
C SER A 47 14.00 -25.28 -17.35
N VAL A 48 12.84 -24.97 -16.75
CA VAL A 48 12.06 -25.96 -15.97
C VAL A 48 11.14 -26.81 -16.87
N GLN A 49 10.78 -26.29 -18.05
CA GLN A 49 10.00 -27.07 -19.04
C GLN A 49 10.77 -28.30 -19.55
N ASN A 50 12.11 -28.25 -19.60
CA ASN A 50 12.92 -29.40 -20.02
C ASN A 50 13.04 -30.45 -18.91
N ILE A 51 13.19 -30.03 -17.64
CA ILE A 51 13.26 -30.94 -16.49
C ILE A 51 11.93 -31.67 -16.26
N THR A 52 10.80 -30.98 -16.49
CA THR A 52 9.46 -31.56 -16.35
C THR A 52 9.17 -32.58 -17.45
N ARG A 53 9.70 -32.36 -18.67
CA ARG A 53 9.56 -33.29 -19.80
C ARG A 53 10.31 -34.61 -19.59
N ASP A 54 11.47 -34.56 -18.92
CA ASP A 54 12.25 -35.76 -18.61
C ASP A 54 11.70 -36.52 -17.39
N LEU A 55 11.11 -35.85 -16.39
CA LEU A 55 10.42 -36.53 -15.29
C LEU A 55 9.04 -37.09 -15.68
N GLN A 56 8.36 -36.53 -16.69
CA GLN A 56 7.10 -37.08 -17.21
C GLN A 56 7.27 -38.48 -17.84
N LYS A 57 8.50 -38.91 -18.14
CA LYS A 57 8.79 -40.27 -18.63
C LYS A 57 8.86 -41.31 -17.51
N ILE A 58 8.86 -40.91 -16.23
CA ILE A 58 8.81 -41.82 -15.09
C ILE A 58 7.38 -41.77 -14.53
N SER A 59 6.53 -42.65 -15.05
CA SER A 59 5.14 -42.79 -14.63
C SER A 59 5.03 -43.30 -13.20
N THR A 60 4.86 -42.38 -12.24
CA THR A 60 4.22 -42.67 -10.94
C THR A 60 3.23 -41.55 -10.62
N SER A 61 2.02 -41.70 -11.15
CA SER A 61 0.92 -40.72 -11.22
C SER A 61 0.24 -40.37 -9.88
N GLY A 62 0.98 -40.31 -8.77
CA GLY A 62 0.43 -39.97 -7.45
C GLY A 62 1.24 -38.95 -6.63
N LEU A 63 2.52 -38.72 -6.95
CA LEU A 63 3.40 -37.86 -6.17
C LEU A 63 3.61 -36.46 -6.78
N ILE A 64 3.35 -36.29 -8.08
CA ILE A 64 3.71 -35.05 -8.79
C ILE A 64 2.68 -33.92 -8.59
N GLN A 65 1.39 -34.24 -8.38
CA GLN A 65 0.39 -33.20 -8.09
C GLN A 65 0.69 -32.45 -6.78
N ASN A 66 1.13 -33.17 -5.75
CA ASN A 66 1.47 -32.57 -4.46
C ASN A 66 2.78 -31.76 -4.51
N PHE A 67 3.76 -32.20 -5.31
CA PHE A 67 5.00 -31.43 -5.51
C PHE A 67 4.77 -30.11 -6.27
N SER A 68 3.83 -30.07 -7.23
CA SER A 68 3.48 -28.81 -7.92
C SER A 68 2.72 -27.82 -7.02
N SER A 69 2.02 -28.32 -5.99
CA SER A 69 1.35 -27.50 -4.97
C SER A 69 2.34 -26.99 -3.91
N LEU A 70 3.30 -27.83 -3.51
CA LEU A 70 4.37 -27.47 -2.56
C LEU A 70 5.40 -26.48 -3.13
N LEU A 71 5.71 -26.54 -4.43
CA LEU A 71 6.58 -25.56 -5.10
C LEU A 71 5.86 -24.25 -5.46
N LYS A 72 4.53 -24.17 -5.24
CA LYS A 72 3.72 -22.96 -5.43
C LYS A 72 3.53 -22.14 -4.16
N GLU A 73 4.09 -22.57 -3.03
CA GLU A 73 4.24 -21.72 -1.85
C GLU A 73 5.34 -20.67 -2.15
N GLY A 74 4.86 -19.59 -2.78
CA GLY A 74 5.56 -18.49 -3.41
C GLY A 74 6.89 -18.06 -2.81
N GLU A 75 7.93 -18.11 -3.65
CA GLU A 75 9.01 -17.13 -3.57
C GLU A 75 8.37 -15.74 -3.72
N ILE A 76 8.29 -15.03 -2.61
CA ILE A 76 7.78 -13.66 -2.61
C ILE A 76 8.82 -12.80 -3.28
N MET A 77 8.40 -12.17 -4.36
CA MET A 77 9.24 -11.25 -5.12
C MET A 77 9.57 -10.05 -4.25
N ARG A 78 10.85 -9.95 -3.94
CA ARG A 78 11.45 -8.91 -3.13
C ARG A 78 12.61 -8.33 -3.90
N PHE A 79 12.72 -7.01 -3.88
CA PHE A 79 13.90 -6.33 -4.35
C PHE A 79 15.04 -6.51 -3.34
N THR A 80 16.23 -6.71 -3.88
CA THR A 80 17.49 -6.58 -3.14
C THR A 80 17.68 -5.14 -2.67
N LYS A 81 18.57 -4.91 -1.70
CA LYS A 81 18.89 -3.55 -1.24
C LYS A 81 19.46 -2.70 -2.38
N GLU A 82 20.22 -3.31 -3.27
CA GLU A 82 20.82 -2.70 -4.45
C GLU A 82 19.75 -2.25 -5.45
N GLU A 83 18.73 -3.08 -5.67
CA GLU A 83 17.58 -2.71 -6.52
C GLU A 83 16.73 -1.60 -5.90
N GLN A 84 16.46 -1.65 -4.58
CA GLN A 84 15.77 -0.56 -3.88
C GLN A 84 16.54 0.77 -4.01
N LYS A 85 17.86 0.74 -3.84
CA LYS A 85 18.74 1.90 -4.07
C LYS A 85 18.66 2.38 -5.51
N ARG A 86 18.67 1.46 -6.49
CA ARG A 86 18.53 1.79 -7.91
C ARG A 86 17.21 2.47 -8.22
N ILE A 87 16.08 1.99 -7.67
CA ILE A 87 14.77 2.63 -7.82
C ILE A 87 14.81 4.05 -7.22
N CYS A 88 15.38 4.22 -6.03
CA CYS A 88 15.51 5.55 -5.42
C CYS A 88 16.39 6.48 -6.27
N CYS A 89 17.50 5.97 -6.82
CA CYS A 89 18.35 6.74 -7.72
C CYS A 89 17.57 7.20 -8.97
N ILE A 90 16.88 6.28 -9.66
CA ILE A 90 16.05 6.60 -10.83
C ILE A 90 14.99 7.66 -10.48
N LEU A 91 14.34 7.53 -9.32
CA LEU A 91 13.37 8.50 -8.82
C LEU A 91 13.99 9.89 -8.66
N THR A 92 15.15 10.00 -8.01
CA THR A 92 15.83 11.31 -7.82
C THR A 92 16.33 11.89 -9.14
N THR A 93 16.77 11.05 -10.09
CA THR A 93 17.13 11.49 -11.44
C THR A 93 15.90 12.01 -12.19
N ALA A 94 14.76 11.32 -12.10
CA ALA A 94 13.52 11.76 -12.72
C ALA A 94 13.03 13.10 -12.12
N GLU A 95 13.14 13.29 -10.80
CA GLU A 95 12.86 14.58 -10.16
C GLU A 95 13.73 15.70 -10.72
N TYR A 96 15.04 15.47 -10.81
CA TYR A 96 15.96 16.46 -11.35
C TYR A 96 15.64 16.81 -12.82
N CYS A 97 15.35 15.80 -13.63
CA CYS A 97 14.95 15.99 -15.03
C CYS A 97 13.61 16.73 -15.15
N GLN A 98 12.64 16.45 -14.28
CA GLN A 98 11.37 17.16 -14.25
C GLN A 98 11.57 18.66 -13.98
N GLU A 99 12.32 19.00 -12.92
CA GLU A 99 12.58 20.38 -12.53
C GLU A 99 13.42 21.11 -13.60
N THR A 100 14.44 20.46 -14.15
CA THR A 100 15.28 21.04 -15.21
C THR A 100 14.48 21.25 -16.50
N THR A 101 13.54 20.37 -16.82
CA THR A 101 12.65 20.53 -17.99
C THR A 101 11.74 21.75 -17.83
N LYS A 102 11.24 21.98 -16.61
CA LYS A 102 10.47 23.18 -16.29
C LYS A 102 11.30 24.45 -16.50
N GLN A 103 12.50 24.49 -15.92
CA GLN A 103 13.42 25.64 -16.05
C GLN A 103 13.84 25.87 -17.52
N LEU A 104 14.05 24.79 -18.28
CA LEU A 104 14.32 24.85 -19.72
C LEU A 104 13.17 25.50 -20.48
N ALA A 105 11.92 25.12 -20.19
CA ALA A 105 10.74 25.70 -20.83
C ALA A 105 10.65 27.22 -20.57
N GLU A 106 10.84 27.65 -19.32
CA GLU A 106 10.86 29.06 -18.93
C GLU A 106 11.97 29.82 -19.68
N LYS A 107 13.19 29.26 -19.72
CA LYS A 107 14.33 29.88 -20.41
C LYS A 107 14.15 29.96 -21.92
N LEU A 108 13.53 28.96 -22.54
CA LEU A 108 13.25 29.00 -23.98
C LEU A 108 12.21 30.08 -24.28
N LYS A 109 11.16 30.21 -23.45
CA LYS A 109 10.15 31.27 -23.58
C LYS A 109 10.72 32.68 -23.42
N GLU A 110 11.69 32.88 -22.52
CA GLU A 110 12.38 34.16 -22.36
C GLU A 110 13.24 34.56 -23.57
N LYS A 111 13.68 33.59 -24.38
CA LYS A 111 14.68 33.79 -25.45
C LYS A 111 14.09 33.84 -26.85
N ILE A 112 12.91 33.27 -27.05
CA ILE A 112 12.21 33.23 -28.34
C ILE A 112 11.46 34.55 -28.58
N ASP A 113 11.21 34.88 -29.85
CA ASP A 113 10.42 36.07 -30.17
C ASP A 113 8.96 35.94 -29.68
N PRO A 114 8.32 37.02 -29.19
CA PRO A 114 7.01 36.98 -28.54
C PRO A 114 5.90 36.22 -29.30
N PRO A 115 5.79 36.31 -30.64
CA PRO A 115 4.76 35.57 -31.40
C PRO A 115 4.87 34.04 -31.32
N PHE A 116 6.03 33.51 -30.95
CA PHE A 116 6.30 32.07 -30.92
C PHE A 116 6.38 31.50 -29.49
N ALA A 117 6.35 32.35 -28.46
CA ALA A 117 6.52 31.93 -27.07
C ALA A 117 5.44 30.93 -26.60
N ASP A 118 4.20 31.10 -27.07
CA ASP A 118 3.08 30.21 -26.73
C ASP A 118 3.20 28.82 -27.36
N GLN A 119 4.05 28.66 -28.39
CA GLN A 119 4.29 27.36 -29.02
C GLN A 119 5.32 26.51 -28.25
N ILE A 120 6.00 27.09 -27.26
CA ILE A 120 6.93 26.37 -26.40
C ILE A 120 6.16 25.71 -25.27
N ASP A 121 5.97 24.40 -25.40
CA ASP A 121 5.40 23.58 -24.35
C ASP A 121 6.24 22.33 -24.09
N LEU A 122 6.59 22.11 -22.84
CA LEU A 122 7.33 20.93 -22.36
C LEU A 122 6.56 20.26 -21.21
N SER A 123 5.27 20.56 -21.07
CA SER A 123 4.37 19.99 -20.05
C SER A 123 4.32 18.47 -20.15
N GLN A 124 4.15 17.94 -21.37
CA GLN A 124 4.12 16.50 -21.60
C GLN A 124 5.41 15.84 -21.11
N GLU A 125 6.58 16.37 -21.43
CA GLU A 125 7.86 15.81 -21.01
C GLU A 125 8.02 15.85 -19.48
N GLN A 126 7.53 16.90 -18.82
CA GLN A 126 7.45 16.94 -17.35
C GLN A 126 6.53 15.84 -16.80
N ASP A 127 5.39 15.60 -17.43
CA ASP A 127 4.45 14.54 -17.04
C ASP A 127 5.05 13.14 -17.20
N HIS A 128 5.87 12.91 -18.22
CA HIS A 128 6.59 11.64 -18.38
C HIS A 128 7.53 11.39 -17.20
N PHE A 129 8.32 12.39 -16.77
CA PHE A 129 9.16 12.27 -15.59
C PHE A 129 8.34 12.09 -14.30
N HIS A 130 7.21 12.79 -14.19
CA HIS A 130 6.30 12.63 -13.06
C HIS A 130 5.72 11.20 -12.96
N SER A 131 5.41 10.60 -14.12
CA SER A 131 4.97 9.21 -14.23
C SER A 131 6.06 8.23 -13.79
N VAL A 132 7.31 8.45 -14.20
CA VAL A 132 8.46 7.64 -13.74
C VAL A 132 8.62 7.70 -12.22
N ILE A 133 8.55 8.90 -11.62
CA ILE A 133 8.60 9.09 -10.15
C ILE A 133 7.47 8.30 -9.48
N SER A 134 6.25 8.44 -9.98
CA SER A 134 5.06 7.76 -9.45
C SER A 134 5.21 6.23 -9.51
N ASN A 135 5.76 5.70 -10.59
CA ASN A 135 6.03 4.28 -10.76
C ASN A 135 7.09 3.78 -9.77
N CYS A 136 8.18 4.53 -9.58
CA CYS A 136 9.22 4.20 -8.59
C CYS A 136 8.63 4.08 -7.17
N ILE A 137 7.79 5.03 -6.77
CA ILE A 137 7.10 4.98 -5.46
C ILE A 137 6.21 3.74 -5.37
N GLN A 138 5.44 3.45 -6.43
CA GLN A 138 4.55 2.29 -6.46
C GLN A 138 5.30 0.96 -6.32
N LEU A 139 6.45 0.81 -7.01
CA LEU A 139 7.30 -0.37 -6.92
C LEU A 139 7.85 -0.56 -5.50
N LEU A 140 8.31 0.51 -4.84
CA LEU A 140 8.78 0.45 -3.46
C LEU A 140 7.66 0.08 -2.48
N VAL A 141 6.45 0.61 -2.69
CA VAL A 141 5.27 0.26 -1.88
C VAL A 141 4.94 -1.23 -2.04
N GLN A 142 4.86 -1.72 -3.28
CA GLN A 142 4.56 -3.12 -3.58
C GLN A 142 5.61 -4.06 -2.99
N ASP A 143 6.89 -3.72 -3.11
CA ASP A 143 7.98 -4.48 -2.52
C ASP A 143 7.74 -4.66 -1.02
N LEU A 144 7.53 -3.57 -0.27
CA LEU A 144 7.32 -3.66 1.17
C LEU A 144 6.04 -4.43 1.53
N GLU A 145 4.95 -4.23 0.79
CA GLU A 145 3.71 -4.99 0.99
C GLU A 145 3.90 -6.49 0.79
N ASN A 146 4.64 -6.89 -0.25
CA ASN A 146 4.94 -8.29 -0.53
C ASN A 146 5.73 -8.91 0.63
N ALA A 147 6.66 -8.15 1.24
CA ALA A 147 7.39 -8.59 2.43
C ALA A 147 6.47 -8.91 3.61
N CYS A 148 5.35 -8.19 3.73
CA CYS A 148 4.41 -8.35 4.83
C CYS A 148 3.44 -9.52 4.64
N GLU A 149 3.25 -10.01 3.41
CA GLU A 149 2.23 -11.02 3.08
C GLU A 149 2.40 -12.36 3.85
N PRO A 150 3.61 -12.90 4.09
CA PRO A 150 3.80 -14.09 4.93
C PRO A 150 3.28 -13.91 6.33
N ALA A 151 3.58 -12.77 6.95
CA ALA A 151 3.17 -12.49 8.31
C ALA A 151 1.64 -12.35 8.40
N LEU A 152 1.02 -11.69 7.41
CA LEU A 152 -0.44 -11.59 7.33
C LEU A 152 -1.10 -12.96 7.06
N THR A 153 -0.48 -13.80 6.25
CA THR A 153 -0.94 -15.18 6.01
C THR A 153 -0.83 -16.01 7.28
N ALA A 154 0.31 -15.94 7.98
CA ALA A 154 0.50 -16.62 9.25
C ALA A 154 -0.53 -16.18 10.30
N MET A 155 -0.79 -14.87 10.40
CA MET A 155 -1.84 -14.30 11.25
C MET A 155 -3.20 -14.94 11.00
N SER A 156 -3.60 -15.09 9.73
CA SER A 156 -4.89 -15.71 9.39
C SER A 156 -4.97 -17.22 9.68
N LYS A 157 -3.83 -17.89 9.86
CA LYS A 157 -3.75 -19.33 10.18
C LYS A 157 -3.68 -19.61 11.68
N ILE A 158 -3.51 -18.60 12.53
CA ILE A 158 -3.53 -18.75 13.99
C ILE A 158 -4.91 -19.26 14.42
N GLN A 159 -4.93 -20.26 15.30
CA GLN A 159 -6.16 -20.78 15.90
C GLN A 159 -6.63 -19.86 17.02
N TRP A 160 -7.18 -18.70 16.65
CA TRP A 160 -7.61 -17.66 17.59
C TRP A 160 -8.67 -18.13 18.59
N GLN A 161 -9.43 -19.18 18.28
CA GLN A 161 -10.38 -19.80 19.20
C GLN A 161 -9.71 -20.59 20.36
N ASN A 162 -8.46 -21.03 20.18
CA ASN A 162 -7.74 -21.89 21.13
C ASN A 162 -6.74 -21.09 21.97
N ILE A 163 -6.83 -19.77 21.98
CA ILE A 163 -5.99 -18.91 22.82
C ILE A 163 -6.63 -18.90 24.22
N ASP A 164 -5.91 -19.42 25.21
CA ASP A 164 -6.42 -19.52 26.58
C ASP A 164 -6.02 -18.34 27.47
N ARG A 165 -4.97 -17.60 27.08
CA ARG A 165 -4.45 -16.44 27.82
C ARG A 165 -3.85 -15.42 26.87
N VAL A 166 -4.09 -14.15 27.18
CA VAL A 166 -3.41 -13.02 26.56
C VAL A 166 -1.96 -12.94 27.05
N GLY A 167 -1.03 -12.71 26.13
CA GLY A 167 0.39 -12.57 26.39
C GLY A 167 1.01 -11.36 25.68
N ASP A 168 2.29 -11.46 25.36
CA ASP A 168 3.02 -10.45 24.59
C ASP A 168 2.61 -10.44 23.11
N GLN A 169 3.26 -9.59 22.31
CA GLN A 169 2.98 -9.49 20.88
C GLN A 169 3.12 -10.81 20.13
N SER A 170 2.18 -11.04 19.21
CA SER A 170 2.21 -12.22 18.37
C SER A 170 3.45 -12.25 17.45
N PRO A 171 3.95 -13.44 17.06
CA PRO A 171 5.11 -13.57 16.18
C PRO A 171 4.98 -12.84 14.84
N TYR A 172 3.76 -12.75 14.29
CA TYR A 172 3.55 -12.04 13.02
C TYR A 172 3.80 -10.54 13.14
N ILE A 173 3.54 -9.92 14.29
CA ILE A 173 3.84 -8.50 14.55
C ILE A 173 5.36 -8.29 14.56
N THR A 174 6.10 -9.22 15.18
CA THR A 174 7.56 -9.21 15.18
C THR A 174 8.13 -9.32 13.76
N ALA A 175 7.56 -10.20 12.94
CA ALA A 175 7.95 -10.37 11.54
C ALA A 175 7.68 -9.10 10.71
N LEU A 176 6.48 -8.51 10.82
CA LEU A 176 6.13 -7.23 10.17
C LEU A 176 7.11 -6.12 10.56
N THR A 177 7.37 -5.98 11.86
CA THR A 177 8.30 -4.98 12.40
C THR A 177 9.71 -5.15 11.83
N THR A 178 10.15 -6.41 11.66
CA THR A 178 11.46 -6.71 11.07
C THR A 178 11.53 -6.24 9.63
N HIS A 179 10.52 -6.54 8.81
CA HIS A 179 10.46 -6.08 7.42
C HIS A 179 10.44 -4.54 7.29
N PHE A 180 9.76 -3.85 8.21
CA PHE A 180 9.79 -2.38 8.28
C PHE A 180 11.19 -1.86 8.60
N LYS A 181 11.85 -2.42 9.63
CA LYS A 181 13.19 -2.03 10.06
C LYS A 181 14.26 -2.31 9.00
N THR A 182 14.09 -3.32 8.14
CA THR A 182 15.07 -3.63 7.10
C THR A 182 14.89 -2.80 5.83
N THR A 183 13.67 -2.38 5.51
CA THR A 183 13.33 -1.78 4.20
C THR A 183 13.19 -0.26 4.28
N VAL A 184 12.44 0.24 5.27
CA VAL A 184 12.10 1.68 5.35
C VAL A 184 13.34 2.57 5.52
N PRO A 185 14.35 2.21 6.36
CA PRO A 185 15.58 2.99 6.45
C PRO A 185 16.33 3.10 5.13
N VAL A 186 16.43 2.00 4.37
CA VAL A 186 17.11 1.99 3.07
C VAL A 186 16.45 3.00 2.13
N ILE A 187 15.13 2.99 2.03
CA ILE A 187 14.39 3.94 1.17
C ILE A 187 14.55 5.38 1.67
N ARG A 188 14.39 5.60 2.98
CA ARG A 188 14.51 6.92 3.61
C ARG A 188 15.87 7.55 3.32
N ASP A 189 16.94 6.79 3.56
CA ASP A 189 18.30 7.31 3.51
C ASP A 189 18.71 7.63 2.06
N ASN A 190 18.23 6.86 1.07
CA ASN A 190 18.43 7.13 -0.35
C ASN A 190 17.55 8.28 -0.89
N LEU A 191 16.51 8.70 -0.17
CA LEU A 191 15.63 9.81 -0.53
C LEU A 191 15.80 11.03 0.38
N THR A 192 16.97 11.17 1.02
CA THR A 192 17.25 12.24 2.01
C THR A 192 17.05 13.65 1.46
N ASN A 193 17.40 13.87 0.18
CA ASN A 193 17.25 15.16 -0.52
C ASN A 193 15.86 15.33 -1.16
N SER A 194 15.06 14.26 -1.20
CA SER A 194 13.76 14.20 -1.89
C SER A 194 12.65 13.75 -0.94
N ARG A 195 12.65 14.30 0.29
CA ARG A 195 11.81 13.86 1.43
C ARG A 195 10.31 13.83 1.14
N LYS A 196 9.83 14.66 0.22
CA LYS A 196 8.42 14.69 -0.22
C LYS A 196 7.99 13.34 -0.79
N TYR A 197 8.87 12.66 -1.55
CA TYR A 197 8.56 11.34 -2.12
C TYR A 197 8.66 10.22 -1.10
N PHE A 198 9.58 10.31 -0.13
CA PHE A 198 9.58 9.39 1.01
C PHE A 198 8.27 9.50 1.81
N THR A 199 7.79 10.73 2.04
CA THR A 199 6.50 10.96 2.69
C THR A 199 5.35 10.36 1.88
N GLN A 200 5.34 10.55 0.55
CA GLN A 200 4.34 9.93 -0.33
C GLN A 200 4.39 8.40 -0.30
N PHE A 201 5.59 7.80 -0.29
CA PHE A 201 5.79 6.36 -0.12
C PHE A 201 5.12 5.87 1.18
N CYS A 202 5.41 6.49 2.32
CA CYS A 202 4.81 6.13 3.60
C CYS A 202 3.28 6.22 3.57
N ILE A 203 2.74 7.33 3.03
CA ILE A 203 1.27 7.53 2.93
C ILE A 203 0.63 6.47 2.04
N LYS A 204 1.20 6.20 0.86
CA LYS A 204 0.65 5.19 -0.06
C LYS A 204 0.71 3.80 0.57
N PHE A 205 1.85 3.44 1.15
CA PHE A 205 2.00 2.17 1.87
C PHE A 205 0.98 2.02 2.99
N ALA A 206 0.84 3.01 3.88
CA ALA A 206 -0.13 2.92 4.98
C ALA A 206 -1.58 2.78 4.47
N ASN A 207 -1.96 3.54 3.45
CA ASN A 207 -3.30 3.45 2.87
C ASN A 207 -3.63 2.06 2.35
N SER A 208 -2.71 1.42 1.62
CA SER A 208 -2.96 0.10 1.03
C SER A 208 -2.75 -1.03 2.03
N PHE A 209 -1.69 -0.97 2.84
CA PHE A 209 -1.35 -1.98 3.85
C PHE A 209 -2.42 -2.10 4.93
N ILE A 210 -2.93 -0.98 5.48
CA ILE A 210 -3.96 -1.03 6.54
C ILE A 210 -5.24 -1.70 6.00
N LEU A 211 -5.62 -1.44 4.74
CA LEU A 211 -6.76 -2.12 4.12
C LEU A 211 -6.51 -3.63 4.00
N LYS A 212 -5.31 -4.07 3.64
CA LYS A 212 -4.94 -5.50 3.62
C LYS A 212 -4.94 -6.11 5.01
N PHE A 213 -4.44 -5.39 6.02
CA PHE A 213 -4.44 -5.83 7.41
C PHE A 213 -5.88 -6.04 7.93
N VAL A 214 -6.78 -5.07 7.73
CA VAL A 214 -8.20 -5.19 8.08
C VAL A 214 -8.88 -6.36 7.36
N ARG A 215 -8.55 -6.59 6.08
CA ARG A 215 -9.05 -7.78 5.36
C ARG A 215 -8.59 -9.09 6.00
N ASN A 216 -7.36 -9.16 6.52
CA ASN A 216 -6.85 -10.35 7.21
C ASN A 216 -7.43 -10.51 8.63
N ILE A 217 -7.77 -9.41 9.32
CA ILE A 217 -8.55 -9.47 10.56
C ILE A 217 -9.87 -10.23 10.33
N TYR A 218 -10.62 -9.89 9.28
CA TYR A 218 -11.87 -10.60 8.97
C TYR A 218 -11.69 -12.09 8.60
N LYS A 219 -10.47 -12.53 8.27
CA LYS A 219 -10.16 -13.95 8.05
C LYS A 219 -9.81 -14.69 9.34
N CYS A 220 -9.49 -13.96 10.41
CA CYS A 220 -9.26 -14.54 11.73
C CYS A 220 -10.64 -14.96 12.27
N LYS A 221 -11.07 -16.18 11.97
CA LYS A 221 -12.34 -16.72 12.43
C LYS A 221 -12.29 -18.25 12.50
N PRO A 222 -12.94 -18.87 13.50
CA PRO A 222 -13.59 -18.25 14.66
C PRO A 222 -12.59 -17.69 15.71
N ILE A 223 -13.03 -16.75 16.54
CA ILE A 223 -12.24 -16.14 17.63
C ILE A 223 -13.01 -16.25 18.95
N ASN A 224 -12.34 -16.61 20.04
CA ASN A 224 -12.88 -16.54 21.41
C ASN A 224 -12.57 -15.17 22.08
N THR A 225 -12.94 -14.98 23.34
CA THR A 225 -12.70 -13.70 24.04
C THR A 225 -11.22 -13.36 24.17
N GLU A 226 -10.40 -14.30 24.69
CA GLU A 226 -8.96 -14.11 24.92
C GLU A 226 -8.20 -13.86 23.60
N GLY A 227 -8.54 -14.59 22.54
CA GLY A 227 -7.96 -14.39 21.21
C GLY A 227 -8.35 -13.06 20.57
N ALA A 228 -9.56 -12.57 20.83
CA ALA A 228 -9.98 -11.24 20.38
C ALA A 228 -9.20 -10.14 21.12
N GLU A 229 -8.95 -10.31 22.42
CA GLU A 229 -8.14 -9.40 23.23
C GLU A 229 -6.67 -9.39 22.77
N GLN A 230 -6.07 -10.57 22.54
CA GLN A 230 -4.72 -10.69 21.99
C GLN A 230 -4.60 -10.00 20.62
N LEU A 231 -5.56 -10.22 19.71
CA LEU A 231 -5.55 -9.60 18.39
C LEU A 231 -5.75 -8.07 18.47
N LEU A 232 -6.48 -7.57 19.47
CA LEU A 232 -6.63 -6.14 19.74
C LEU A 232 -5.31 -5.52 20.22
N LEU A 233 -4.58 -6.20 21.12
CA LEU A 233 -3.25 -5.77 21.54
C LEU A 233 -2.28 -5.72 20.36
N ASP A 234 -2.24 -6.78 19.54
CA ASP A 234 -1.42 -6.83 18.33
C ASP A 234 -1.73 -5.69 17.36
N THR A 235 -3.02 -5.38 17.19
CA THR A 235 -3.49 -4.26 16.37
C THR A 235 -3.02 -2.92 16.92
N HIS A 236 -3.11 -2.71 18.23
CA HIS A 236 -2.63 -1.49 18.87
C HIS A 236 -1.11 -1.34 18.73
N MET A 237 -0.33 -2.40 18.90
CA MET A 237 1.11 -2.36 18.70
C MET A 237 1.48 -2.04 17.25
N LEU A 238 0.81 -2.67 16.28
CA LEU A 238 1.02 -2.35 14.87
C LEU A 238 0.70 -0.88 14.58
N LYS A 239 -0.33 -0.30 15.19
CA LYS A 239 -0.65 1.12 15.07
C LYS A 239 0.49 1.98 15.60
N THR A 240 1.06 1.67 16.77
CA THR A 240 2.21 2.39 17.33
C THR A 240 3.45 2.27 16.43
N ILE A 241 3.70 1.09 15.87
CA ILE A 241 4.81 0.87 14.92
C ILE A 241 4.59 1.70 13.65
N LEU A 242 3.38 1.69 13.08
CA LEU A 242 3.04 2.47 11.89
C LEU A 242 3.16 3.96 12.14
N LEU A 243 2.67 4.48 13.28
CA LEU A 243 2.83 5.91 13.62
C LEU A 243 4.30 6.36 13.67
N ASN A 244 5.20 5.45 14.02
CA ASN A 244 6.64 5.70 14.05
C ASN A 244 7.38 5.26 12.77
N LEU A 245 6.68 4.70 11.77
CA LEU A 245 7.27 4.12 10.56
C LEU A 245 8.21 5.10 9.81
N PRO A 246 7.86 6.38 9.59
CA PRO A 246 8.76 7.31 8.87
C PRO A 246 10.11 7.51 9.57
N SER A 247 10.15 7.31 10.88
CA SER A 247 11.32 7.48 11.75
C SER A 247 11.87 6.15 12.26
N ILE A 248 11.39 5.01 11.74
CA ILE A 248 11.80 3.69 12.23
C ILE A 248 13.31 3.49 12.03
N ALA A 249 14.01 3.05 13.07
CA ALA A 249 15.47 2.92 13.08
C ALA A 249 16.21 4.21 12.67
N SER A 250 15.61 5.39 12.87
CA SER A 250 16.29 6.68 12.77
C SER A 250 16.93 7.02 14.12
N GLN A 251 18.16 7.53 14.11
CA GLN A 251 18.77 8.12 15.30
C GLN A 251 18.15 9.49 15.65
N ILE A 252 17.56 10.15 14.66
CA ILE A 252 16.90 11.45 14.83
C ILE A 252 15.41 11.20 14.99
N ASN A 253 14.88 11.53 16.16
CA ASN A 253 13.46 11.38 16.45
C ASN A 253 12.68 12.55 15.82
N ARG A 254 12.11 12.31 14.63
CA ARG A 254 11.24 13.28 13.95
C ARG A 254 9.79 12.82 14.03
N GLN A 255 8.89 13.76 14.28
CA GLN A 255 7.46 13.48 14.21
C GLN A 255 7.05 13.14 12.78
N ALA A 256 6.18 12.14 12.65
CA ALA A 256 5.61 11.77 11.36
C ALA A 256 4.74 12.90 10.79
N PRO A 257 4.73 13.11 9.47
CA PRO A 257 3.91 14.16 8.85
C PRO A 257 2.42 14.02 9.20
N ALA A 258 1.73 15.12 9.51
CA ALA A 258 0.31 15.10 9.89
C ALA A 258 -0.61 14.36 8.89
N PRO A 259 -0.46 14.50 7.55
CA PRO A 259 -1.26 13.74 6.59
C PRO A 259 -1.08 12.22 6.73
N TYR A 260 0.14 11.76 7.06
CA TYR A 260 0.44 10.36 7.29
C TYR A 260 -0.21 9.86 8.58
N THR A 261 -0.01 10.58 9.68
CA THR A 261 -0.57 10.21 10.99
C THR A 261 -2.10 10.14 10.94
N LYS A 262 -2.76 11.03 10.19
CA LYS A 262 -4.21 11.01 9.98
C LYS A 262 -4.69 9.71 9.30
N VAL A 263 -3.96 9.23 8.28
CA VAL A 263 -4.27 7.96 7.58
C VAL A 263 -4.14 6.78 8.54
N VAL A 264 -3.02 6.69 9.27
CA VAL A 264 -2.76 5.60 10.22
C VAL A 264 -3.81 5.56 11.31
N ASN A 265 -4.10 6.71 11.95
CA ASN A 265 -5.10 6.80 13.00
C ASN A 265 -6.48 6.40 12.50
N LYS A 266 -6.94 6.93 11.37
CA LYS A 266 -8.27 6.59 10.83
C LYS A 266 -8.40 5.09 10.54
N GLY A 267 -7.42 4.52 9.85
CA GLY A 267 -7.47 3.13 9.43
C GLY A 267 -7.31 2.14 10.58
N MET A 268 -6.34 2.36 11.47
CA MET A 268 -6.08 1.46 12.60
C MET A 268 -7.14 1.57 13.70
N THR A 269 -7.69 2.77 13.96
CA THR A 269 -8.81 2.90 14.89
C THR A 269 -10.03 2.12 14.40
N LYS A 270 -10.30 2.09 13.09
CA LYS A 270 -11.35 1.21 12.54
C LYS A 270 -11.07 -0.26 12.83
N ALA A 271 -9.81 -0.71 12.68
CA ALA A 271 -9.41 -2.08 13.01
C ALA A 271 -9.63 -2.40 14.50
N GLU A 272 -9.26 -1.49 15.40
CA GLU A 272 -9.50 -1.61 16.84
C GLU A 272 -11.01 -1.68 17.15
N MET A 273 -11.84 -0.85 16.52
CA MET A 273 -13.29 -0.87 16.73
C MET A 273 -13.94 -2.18 16.27
N ILE A 274 -13.49 -2.76 15.16
CA ILE A 274 -13.96 -4.09 14.71
C ILE A 274 -13.72 -5.13 15.81
N LEU A 275 -12.51 -5.18 16.37
CA LEU A 275 -12.15 -6.14 17.40
C LEU A 275 -12.90 -5.89 18.72
N LYS A 276 -13.13 -4.61 19.08
CA LYS A 276 -13.98 -4.27 20.23
C LYS A 276 -15.41 -4.78 20.09
N VAL A 277 -16.00 -4.69 18.89
CA VAL A 277 -17.33 -5.28 18.63
C VAL A 277 -17.27 -6.81 18.71
N VAL A 278 -16.21 -7.43 18.20
CA VAL A 278 -16.01 -8.89 18.32
C VAL A 278 -15.95 -9.33 19.78
N MET A 279 -15.47 -8.48 20.69
CA MET A 279 -15.46 -8.75 22.14
C MET A 279 -16.80 -8.47 22.84
N THR A 280 -17.69 -7.66 22.25
CA THR A 280 -19.01 -7.36 22.84
C THR A 280 -19.86 -8.63 22.95
N PRO A 281 -20.48 -8.92 24.11
CA PRO A 281 -21.43 -10.02 24.27
C PRO A 281 -22.63 -9.93 23.32
N THR A 282 -23.18 -11.08 22.91
CA THR A 282 -24.34 -11.18 21.99
C THR A 282 -25.61 -11.73 22.65
N ASP A 283 -25.58 -11.91 23.98
CA ASP A 283 -26.72 -12.32 24.80
C ASP A 283 -27.87 -11.29 24.77
N ASN A 284 -27.53 -10.00 24.72
CA ASN A 284 -28.49 -8.92 24.48
C ASN A 284 -28.36 -8.38 23.05
N GLU A 285 -29.22 -8.88 22.16
CA GLU A 285 -29.25 -8.57 20.73
C GLU A 285 -29.36 -7.06 20.43
N LYS A 286 -30.22 -6.34 21.18
CA LYS A 286 -30.42 -4.89 21.02
C LYS A 286 -29.16 -4.11 21.41
N ALA A 287 -28.64 -4.39 22.60
CA ALA A 287 -27.42 -3.73 23.08
C ALA A 287 -26.22 -4.00 22.17
N PHE A 288 -26.11 -5.21 21.62
CA PHE A 288 -25.05 -5.55 20.67
C PHE A 288 -25.16 -4.74 19.37
N VAL A 289 -26.36 -4.65 18.79
CA VAL A 289 -26.60 -3.88 17.56
C VAL A 289 -26.36 -2.39 17.77
N GLU A 290 -26.83 -1.81 18.87
CA GLU A 290 -26.57 -0.41 19.24
C GLU A 290 -25.07 -0.14 19.39
N GLN A 291 -24.35 -1.03 20.06
CA GLN A 291 -22.91 -0.89 20.24
C GLN A 291 -22.14 -1.02 18.92
N TYR A 292 -22.56 -1.92 18.03
CA TYR A 292 -21.99 -2.01 16.67
C TYR A 292 -22.19 -0.71 15.90
N MET A 293 -23.40 -0.13 15.89
CA MET A 293 -23.68 1.13 15.20
C MET A 293 -22.87 2.30 15.78
N LYS A 294 -22.70 2.34 17.10
CA LYS A 294 -21.90 3.37 17.77
C LYS A 294 -20.42 3.29 17.41
N LEU A 295 -19.85 2.08 17.37
CA LEU A 295 -18.42 1.88 17.12
C LEU A 295 -18.06 1.88 15.63
N LEU A 296 -19.00 1.49 14.75
CA LEU A 296 -18.80 1.31 13.31
C LEU A 296 -19.96 1.93 12.47
N PRO A 297 -20.23 3.24 12.60
CA PRO A 297 -21.38 3.89 11.96
C PRO A 297 -21.33 3.82 10.42
N ASP A 298 -20.14 3.88 9.84
CA ASP A 298 -19.95 3.91 8.37
C ASP A 298 -19.93 2.51 7.73
N CYS A 299 -20.08 1.43 8.50
CA CYS A 299 -19.92 0.08 7.99
C CYS A 299 -21.18 -0.47 7.31
N GLN A 300 -20.95 -1.24 6.25
CA GLN A 300 -22.04 -1.83 5.46
C GLN A 300 -22.58 -3.07 6.15
N GLN A 301 -23.79 -3.50 5.76
CA GLN A 301 -24.39 -4.73 6.29
C GLN A 301 -23.50 -5.97 6.02
N SER A 302 -22.74 -5.96 4.92
CA SER A 302 -21.77 -7.02 4.60
C SER A 302 -20.59 -7.07 5.59
N ASP A 303 -20.24 -5.97 6.24
CA ASP A 303 -19.22 -5.95 7.29
C ASP A 303 -19.76 -6.52 8.60
N PHE A 304 -21.03 -6.27 8.91
CA PHE A 304 -21.70 -6.86 10.08
C PHE A 304 -21.70 -8.39 10.02
N TYR A 305 -22.04 -8.98 8.86
CA TYR A 305 -21.95 -10.44 8.67
C TYR A 305 -20.53 -10.98 8.92
N LYS A 306 -19.47 -10.28 8.49
CA LYS A 306 -18.09 -10.72 8.75
C LYS A 306 -17.78 -10.74 10.25
N ILE A 307 -18.26 -9.76 11.01
CA ILE A 307 -18.07 -9.70 12.47
C ILE A 307 -18.81 -10.84 13.17
N LEU A 308 -20.06 -11.12 12.75
CA LEU A 308 -20.83 -12.24 13.29
C LEU A 308 -20.15 -13.59 13.01
N ASP A 309 -19.59 -13.75 11.81
CA ASP A 309 -18.78 -14.91 11.44
C ASP A 309 -17.51 -15.04 12.30
N MET A 310 -16.83 -13.94 12.62
CA MET A 310 -15.66 -13.95 13.51
C MET A 310 -16.03 -14.46 14.92
N LYS A 311 -17.18 -14.04 15.42
CA LYS A 311 -17.73 -14.49 16.71
C LYS A 311 -18.35 -15.89 16.68
N ASN A 312 -18.40 -16.55 15.52
CA ASN A 312 -19.05 -17.85 15.32
C ASN A 312 -20.55 -17.86 15.69
N VAL A 313 -21.26 -16.75 15.45
CA VAL A 313 -22.71 -16.64 15.70
C VAL A 313 -23.48 -17.53 14.74
N LYS A 314 -24.47 -18.28 15.24
CA LYS A 314 -25.24 -19.23 14.42
C LYS A 314 -26.07 -18.50 13.38
N ARG A 315 -26.23 -19.11 12.20
CA ARG A 315 -26.94 -18.49 11.06
C ARG A 315 -28.35 -18.00 11.38
N GLN A 316 -29.10 -18.70 12.25
CA GLN A 316 -30.43 -18.28 12.70
C GLN A 316 -30.38 -16.98 13.52
N GLU A 317 -29.45 -16.91 14.49
CA GLU A 317 -29.21 -15.73 15.32
C GLU A 317 -28.68 -14.55 14.48
N GLN A 318 -27.85 -14.83 13.46
CA GLN A 318 -27.40 -13.80 12.51
C GLN A 318 -28.58 -13.13 11.79
N THR A 319 -29.60 -13.90 11.36
CA THR A 319 -30.79 -13.34 10.70
C THR A 319 -31.51 -12.34 11.61
N VAL A 320 -31.71 -12.69 12.88
CA VAL A 320 -32.35 -11.82 13.89
C VAL A 320 -31.56 -10.52 14.08
N LEU A 321 -30.25 -10.64 14.34
CA LEU A 321 -29.37 -9.48 14.55
C LEU A 321 -29.33 -8.54 13.34
N VAL A 322 -29.35 -9.11 12.13
CA VAL A 322 -29.32 -8.32 10.89
C VAL A 322 -30.66 -7.63 10.63
N GLU A 323 -31.78 -8.26 10.95
CA GLU A 323 -33.10 -7.62 10.88
C GLU A 323 -33.20 -6.46 11.86
N LEU A 324 -32.68 -6.64 13.08
CA LEU A 324 -32.61 -5.59 14.09
C LEU A 324 -31.71 -4.43 13.65
N LEU A 325 -30.57 -4.73 13.00
CA LEU A 325 -29.72 -3.70 12.39
C LEU A 325 -30.46 -2.89 11.31
N ARG A 326 -31.28 -3.56 10.49
CA ARG A 326 -32.07 -2.91 9.43
C ARG A 326 -33.21 -2.06 9.98
N SER A 327 -33.83 -2.45 11.09
CA SER A 327 -34.90 -1.64 11.71
C SER A 327 -34.36 -0.37 12.38
N HIS A 328 -33.13 -0.40 12.91
CA HIS A 328 -32.51 0.77 13.56
C HIS A 328 -31.94 1.82 12.59
N LYS A 329 -31.41 1.43 11.42
CA LYS A 329 -30.89 2.40 10.41
C LYS A 329 -31.89 3.52 10.04
N PRO A 330 -33.15 3.22 9.68
CA PRO A 330 -34.12 4.25 9.35
C PRO A 330 -34.58 5.13 10.53
N GLN A 331 -34.35 4.71 11.79
CA GLN A 331 -34.64 5.55 12.97
C GLN A 331 -33.52 6.57 13.21
N MET A 332 -32.25 6.15 13.11
CA MET A 332 -31.11 7.08 13.24
C MET A 332 -31.09 8.17 12.15
N ASP A 333 -31.46 7.83 10.91
CA ASP A 333 -31.52 8.80 9.80
C ASP A 333 -32.65 9.84 9.98
N LYS A 334 -33.67 9.53 10.80
CA LYS A 334 -34.73 10.47 11.19
C LYS A 334 -34.28 11.36 12.34
N ASP A 335 -33.74 10.76 13.41
CA ASP A 335 -33.25 11.50 14.57
C ASP A 335 -32.11 12.48 14.22
N SER A 336 -31.25 12.11 13.25
CA SER A 336 -30.19 12.99 12.76
C SER A 336 -30.71 14.18 11.96
N LYS A 337 -31.89 14.08 11.33
CA LYS A 337 -32.51 15.18 10.57
C LYS A 337 -33.32 16.12 11.46
N ASP A 338 -33.92 15.59 12.52
CA ASP A 338 -34.69 16.40 13.47
C ASP A 338 -33.79 17.14 14.48
N GLY A 339 -32.60 16.61 14.78
CA GLY A 339 -31.61 17.25 15.66
C GLY A 339 -30.80 18.40 15.04
N ASP A 340 -30.74 18.51 13.71
CA ASP A 340 -30.04 19.60 12.99
C ASP A 340 -30.96 20.83 12.75
N ASN A 341 -32.23 20.73 13.17
CA ASN A 341 -33.27 21.73 12.95
C ASN A 341 -33.76 22.39 14.26
N SER A 342 -33.02 22.21 15.37
CA SER A 342 -33.32 22.77 16.69
C SER A 342 -32.26 23.73 17.20
#